data_AF-A0A6L4Z9J4-F1
#
_entry.id   AF-A0A6L4Z9J4-F1
#
_cell.length_a   1.000
_cell.length_b   1.000
_cell.length_c   1.000
_cell.angle_alpha   90.00
_cell.angle_beta   90.00
_cell.angle_gamma   90.00
#
_symmetry.space_group_name_H-M   'P 1'
#
loop_
_entity.id
_entity.type
_entity.pdbx_description
1 polymer ?
#
loop_
_entity_poly.entity_id
_entity_poly.type
_entity_poly.pdbx_seq_one_letter_code
_entity_poly.pdbx_strand_id
1 'polypeptide(L)'
;MDYKYAYLIGVLSILFPIWLFLLIRRKDLRKEILLTSIVIGLLGPFSELLYLRDYWHPETIGTYPFGPEGFLFGFLLSGIAVSIEVVRQRRTTCDLRPFEWGRSRPCFHILLDEKE
;
A
#
# COMPACT_ATOMS: atom_id res chain seq x y z
N MET A 1 2.36 20.63 -24.77
CA MET A 1 2.32 19.39 -23.95
C MET A 1 1.09 19.52 -23.07
N ASP A 2 0.00 18.85 -23.42
CA ASP A 2 -1.23 18.89 -22.65
C ASP A 2 -1.03 18.19 -21.30
N TYR A 3 -1.11 18.97 -20.20
CA TYR A 3 -0.91 18.49 -18.82
C TYR A 3 -2.13 17.77 -18.25
N LYS A 4 -3.13 17.51 -19.08
CA LYS A 4 -4.42 16.95 -18.72
C LYS A 4 -4.30 15.65 -17.93
N TYR A 5 -3.34 14.79 -18.31
CA TYR A 5 -3.11 13.48 -17.66
C TYR A 5 -1.88 13.41 -16.77
N ALA A 6 -1.34 14.55 -16.35
CA ALA A 6 -0.12 14.58 -15.53
C ALA A 6 -0.28 13.77 -14.23
N TYR A 7 -1.48 13.80 -13.63
CA TYR A 7 -1.78 13.04 -12.41
C TYR A 7 -1.72 11.54 -12.66
N LEU A 8 -2.48 11.03 -13.63
CA LEU A 8 -2.47 9.62 -14.02
C LEU A 8 -1.07 9.12 -14.40
N ILE A 9 -0.32 9.93 -15.15
CA ILE A 9 1.05 9.60 -15.57
C ILE A 9 1.96 9.50 -14.34
N GLY A 10 1.84 10.39 -13.35
CA GLY A 10 2.61 10.32 -12.11
C GLY A 10 2.31 9.06 -11.30
N VAL A 11 1.03 8.70 -11.17
CA VAL A 11 0.58 7.49 -10.48
C VAL A 11 1.13 6.23 -11.16
N LEU A 12 1.01 6.12 -12.49
CA LEU A 12 1.55 4.97 -13.21
C LEU A 12 3.08 4.93 -13.23
N SER A 13 3.75 6.06 -13.39
CA SER A 13 5.20 6.07 -13.60
C SER A 13 5.97 5.86 -12.29
N ILE A 14 5.39 6.28 -11.16
CA ILE A 14 6.08 6.24 -9.85
C ILE A 14 5.50 5.15 -8.95
N LEU A 15 4.19 5.18 -8.68
CA LEU A 15 3.61 4.29 -7.68
C LEU A 15 3.48 2.84 -8.18
N PHE A 16 3.12 2.66 -9.45
CA PHE A 16 2.95 1.31 -10.03
C PHE A 16 4.23 0.45 -9.96
N PRO A 17 5.42 0.90 -10.40
CA PRO A 17 6.62 0.07 -10.32
C PRO A 17 7.04 -0.24 -8.87
N ILE A 18 6.83 0.69 -7.93
CA ILE A 18 7.13 0.47 -6.51
C ILE A 18 6.22 -0.61 -5.93
N TRP A 19 4.91 -0.50 -6.16
CA TRP A 19 3.93 -1.48 -5.72
C TRP A 19 4.21 -2.86 -6.32
N LEU A 20 4.48 -2.93 -7.63
CA LEU A 20 4.80 -4.17 -8.32
C LEU A 20 6.08 -4.81 -7.79
N PHE A 21 7.13 -4.00 -7.55
CA PHE A 21 8.38 -4.47 -6.96
C PHE A 21 8.15 -5.10 -5.57
N LEU A 22 7.34 -4.46 -4.73
CA LEU A 22 7.00 -4.97 -3.40
C LEU A 22 6.17 -6.27 -3.49
N LEU A 23 5.21 -6.35 -4.40
CA LEU A 23 4.39 -7.54 -4.63
C LEU A 23 5.23 -8.75 -5.08
N ILE A 24 6.26 -8.52 -5.89
CA ILE A 24 7.18 -9.58 -6.35
C ILE A 24 8.12 -10.01 -5.23
N ARG A 25 8.72 -9.05 -4.50
CA ARG A 25 9.71 -9.31 -3.44
C ARG A 25 9.10 -9.93 -2.18
N ARG A 26 7.88 -9.57 -1.81
CA ARG A 26 7.22 -10.00 -0.57
C ARG A 26 6.10 -11.00 -0.87
N LYS A 27 6.48 -12.23 -1.24
CA LYS A 27 5.49 -13.28 -1.57
C LYS A 27 4.56 -13.60 -0.40
N ASP A 28 5.08 -13.48 0.83
CA ASP A 28 4.37 -13.79 2.07
C ASP A 28 3.20 -12.83 2.34
N LEU A 29 3.29 -11.56 1.89
CA LEU A 29 2.30 -10.52 2.16
C LEU A 29 1.34 -10.25 1.01
N ARG A 30 1.39 -11.01 -0.09
CA ARG A 30 0.59 -10.71 -1.29
C ARG A 30 -0.90 -10.64 -1.02
N LYS A 31 -1.41 -11.52 -0.16
CA LYS A 31 -2.83 -11.56 0.22
C LYS A 31 -3.24 -10.28 0.94
N GLU A 32 -2.43 -9.84 1.91
CA GLU A 32 -2.68 -8.58 2.64
C GLU A 32 -2.56 -7.36 1.73
N ILE A 33 -1.52 -7.30 0.88
CA ILE A 33 -1.32 -6.21 -0.08
C ILE A 33 -2.54 -6.11 -1.01
N LEU A 34 -2.99 -7.21 -1.60
CA LEU A 34 -4.13 -7.19 -2.52
C LEU A 34 -5.44 -6.84 -1.81
N LEU A 35 -5.69 -7.41 -0.62
CA LEU A 35 -6.93 -7.17 0.13
C LEU A 35 -7.03 -5.70 0.56
N THR A 36 -5.96 -5.15 1.15
CA THR A 36 -5.93 -3.75 1.56
C THR A 36 -5.95 -2.79 0.38
N SER A 37 -5.24 -3.11 -0.71
CA SER A 37 -5.30 -2.35 -1.96
C SER A 37 -6.71 -2.29 -2.55
N ILE A 38 -7.48 -3.38 -2.51
CA ILE A 38 -8.86 -3.38 -3.02
C ILE A 38 -9.78 -2.57 -2.11
N VAL A 39 -9.73 -2.80 -0.79
CA VAL A 39 -10.60 -2.13 0.19
C VAL A 39 -10.35 -0.62 0.20
N ILE A 40 -9.09 -0.20 0.30
CA ILE A 40 -8.74 1.22 0.33
C ILE A 40 -8.81 1.84 -1.07
N GLY A 41 -8.49 1.07 -2.13
CA GLY A 41 -8.69 1.51 -3.51
C GLY A 41 -10.13 1.90 -3.77
N LEU A 42 -11.10 1.13 -3.27
CA LEU A 42 -12.53 1.46 -3.39
C LEU A 42 -12.92 2.74 -2.61
N LEU A 43 -12.23 3.03 -1.50
CA LEU A 43 -12.38 4.27 -0.74
C LEU A 43 -11.63 5.46 -1.36
N GLY A 44 -10.70 5.22 -2.30
CA GLY A 44 -9.92 6.25 -2.99
C GLY A 44 -10.78 7.32 -3.67
N PRO A 45 -11.74 6.95 -4.54
CA PRO A 45 -12.66 7.91 -5.17
C PRO A 45 -13.52 8.68 -4.17
N PHE A 46 -13.84 8.10 -3.01
CA PHE A 46 -14.56 8.82 -1.96
C PHE A 46 -13.70 9.91 -1.33
N SER A 47 -12.39 9.72 -1.24
CA SER A 47 -11.48 10.76 -0.78
C SER A 47 -11.42 11.93 -1.77
N GLU A 48 -11.50 11.66 -3.08
CA GLU A 48 -11.56 12.73 -4.10
C GLU A 48 -12.77 13.65 -3.89
N LEU A 49 -13.95 13.11 -3.52
CA LEU A 49 -15.13 13.93 -3.21
C LEU A 49 -14.87 14.97 -2.11
N LEU A 50 -13.98 14.68 -1.16
CA LEU A 50 -13.59 15.61 -0.10
C LEU A 50 -12.64 16.70 -0.64
N TYR A 51 -11.76 16.36 -1.58
CA TYR A 51 -10.75 17.28 -2.12
C TYR A 51 -11.28 18.18 -3.24
N LEU A 52 -12.25 17.70 -4.02
CA LEU A 52 -12.86 18.41 -5.13
C LEU A 52 -13.65 19.65 -4.73
N ARG A 53 -13.98 19.81 -3.45
CA ARG A 53 -14.72 20.98 -2.98
C ARG A 53 -13.82 22.20 -2.74
N ASP A 54 -12.60 21.97 -2.24
CA ASP A 54 -11.82 23.03 -1.62
C ASP A 54 -10.34 23.13 -2.09
N TYR A 55 -9.74 22.10 -2.69
CA TYR A 55 -8.28 22.08 -2.89
C TYR A 55 -7.79 21.80 -4.31
N TRP A 56 -8.39 20.87 -5.07
CA TRP A 56 -7.79 20.42 -6.33
C TRP A 56 -8.81 19.88 -7.33
N HIS A 57 -8.76 20.40 -8.57
CA HIS A 57 -9.61 19.98 -9.71
C HIS A 57 -8.74 19.45 -10.85
N PRO A 58 -8.38 18.16 -10.85
CA PRO A 58 -7.67 17.58 -11.98
C PRO A 58 -8.64 17.35 -13.14
N GLU A 59 -8.18 17.57 -14.37
CA GLU A 59 -8.93 17.13 -15.55
C GLU A 59 -8.82 15.61 -15.68
N THR A 60 -9.83 14.90 -15.19
CA THR A 60 -9.86 13.43 -15.15
C THR A 60 -10.25 12.82 -16.50
N ILE A 61 -9.94 11.53 -16.70
CA ILE A 61 -10.46 10.76 -17.86
C ILE A 61 -11.96 10.49 -17.62
N GLY A 62 -12.79 11.45 -18.02
CA GLY A 62 -14.24 11.37 -17.94
C GLY A 62 -14.85 12.76 -17.74
N THR A 63 -16.09 12.96 -18.22
CA THR A 63 -16.84 14.20 -18.00
C THR A 63 -17.25 14.39 -16.53
N TYR A 64 -16.95 13.42 -15.66
CA TYR A 64 -17.31 13.41 -14.25
C TYR A 64 -16.10 13.62 -13.33
N PRO A 65 -16.27 14.36 -12.22
CA PRO A 65 -15.24 14.61 -11.21
C PRO A 65 -14.64 13.39 -10.51
N PHE A 66 -15.25 12.21 -10.67
CA PHE A 66 -14.80 10.95 -10.08
C PHE A 66 -14.23 10.07 -11.17
N GLY A 67 -12.91 9.96 -11.21
CA GLY A 67 -12.17 9.20 -12.21
C GLY A 67 -11.67 7.85 -11.68
N PRO A 68 -11.31 6.91 -12.57
CA PRO A 68 -10.60 5.68 -12.19
C PRO A 68 -9.21 5.96 -11.59
N GLU A 69 -8.70 7.17 -11.74
CA GLU A 69 -7.40 7.61 -11.22
C GLU A 69 -7.35 7.69 -9.70
N GLY A 70 -8.40 8.15 -9.00
CA GLY A 70 -8.46 8.10 -7.55
C GLY A 70 -8.49 6.68 -6.99
N PHE A 71 -9.16 5.76 -7.70
CA PHE A 71 -9.12 4.34 -7.37
C PHE A 71 -7.71 3.78 -7.54
N LEU A 72 -7.04 4.07 -8.66
CA LEU A 72 -5.68 3.60 -8.93
C LEU A 72 -4.69 4.14 -7.89
N PHE A 73 -4.80 5.42 -7.55
CA PHE A 73 -3.96 6.06 -6.55
C PHE A 73 -4.14 5.41 -5.17
N GLY A 74 -5.39 5.28 -4.71
CA GLY A 74 -5.71 4.64 -3.43
C GLY A 74 -5.24 3.19 -3.38
N PHE A 75 -5.43 2.44 -4.46
CA PHE A 75 -5.02 1.04 -4.60
C PHE A 75 -3.50 0.87 -4.46
N LEU A 76 -2.72 1.67 -5.19
CA LEU A 76 -1.27 1.56 -5.20
C LEU A 76 -0.66 2.08 -3.89
N LEU A 77 -1.14 3.22 -3.39
CA LEU A 77 -0.61 3.84 -2.17
C LEU A 77 -0.83 2.96 -0.95
N SER A 78 -2.04 2.42 -0.79
CA SER A 78 -2.36 1.55 0.34
C SER A 78 -1.56 0.24 0.34
N GLY A 79 -1.33 -0.36 -0.83
CA GLY A 79 -0.52 -1.56 -0.93
C GLY A 79 0.94 -1.33 -0.55
N ILE A 80 1.48 -0.16 -0.89
CA ILE A 80 2.82 0.26 -0.43
C ILE A 80 2.80 0.47 1.09
N ALA A 81 1.80 1.17 1.62
CA ALA A 81 1.68 1.46 3.05
C ALA A 81 1.61 0.17 3.90
N VAL A 82 0.78 -0.80 3.52
CA VAL A 82 0.66 -2.06 4.27
C VAL A 82 1.97 -2.85 4.25
N SER A 83 2.70 -2.82 3.13
CA SER A 83 3.98 -3.53 3.01
C SER A 83 5.03 -3.01 3.99
N ILE A 84 4.96 -1.72 4.33
CA ILE A 84 5.84 -1.06 5.30
C ILE A 84 5.35 -1.35 6.72
N GLU A 85 4.04 -1.23 6.95
CA GLU A 85 3.45 -1.40 8.29
C GLU A 85 3.65 -2.82 8.81
N VAL A 86 3.43 -3.85 7.99
CA VAL A 86 3.65 -5.24 8.43
C VAL A 86 5.12 -5.51 8.76
N VAL A 87 6.06 -4.85 8.08
CA VAL A 87 7.50 -4.94 8.41
C VAL A 87 7.78 -4.26 9.76
N ARG A 88 7.15 -3.12 10.03
CA ARG A 88 7.27 -2.41 11.31
C ARG A 88 6.67 -3.23 12.46
N GLN A 89 5.50 -3.83 12.25
CA GLN A 89 4.82 -4.64 13.24
C GLN A 89 5.63 -5.89 13.58
N ARG A 90 6.16 -6.61 12.58
CA ARG A 90 7.02 -7.78 12.84
C ARG A 90 8.29 -7.45 13.65
N ARG A 91 8.83 -6.23 13.54
CA ARG A 91 9.96 -5.81 14.38
C ARG A 91 9.53 -5.52 15.83
N THR A 92 8.39 -4.87 16.03
CA THR A 92 7.91 -4.48 17.36
C THR A 92 7.40 -5.69 18.16
N THR A 93 6.76 -6.68 17.53
CA THR A 93 6.33 -7.90 18.24
C THR A 93 7.50 -8.74 18.76
N CYS A 94 8.67 -8.68 18.10
CA CYS A 94 9.88 -9.33 18.57
C CYS A 94 10.50 -8.62 19.79
N ASP A 95 10.31 -7.31 19.90
CA ASP A 95 10.82 -6.47 20.99
C ASP A 95 9.94 -6.55 22.24
N LEU A 96 8.62 -6.73 22.07
CA LEU A 96 7.64 -6.75 23.15
C LEU A 96 7.35 -8.14 23.75
N ARG A 97 8.11 -9.19 23.40
CA ARG A 97 7.94 -10.45 24.14
C ARG A 97 8.39 -10.23 25.58
N PRO A 98 7.55 -10.53 26.60
CA PRO A 98 7.96 -10.40 27.98
C PRO A 98 9.25 -11.20 28.16
N PHE A 99 10.20 -10.61 28.90
CA PHE A 99 11.47 -11.23 29.24
C PHE A 99 11.21 -12.54 30.00
N GLU A 100 11.03 -13.63 29.25
CA GLU A 100 10.92 -14.96 29.82
C GLU A 100 12.32 -15.41 30.21
N TRP A 101 12.60 -15.29 31.51
CA TRP A 101 13.86 -15.71 32.12
C TRP A 101 14.06 -17.21 31.87
N GLY A 102 15.08 -17.57 31.08
CA GLY A 102 15.59 -18.95 31.07
C GLY A 102 15.75 -19.65 29.72
N ARG A 103 15.57 -19.00 28.56
CA ARG A 103 15.91 -19.65 27.28
C ARG A 103 16.56 -18.68 26.30
N SER A 104 17.88 -18.54 26.41
CA SER A 104 18.71 -17.88 25.41
C SER A 104 18.67 -18.66 24.09
N ARG A 105 17.70 -18.36 23.23
CA ARG A 105 17.80 -18.68 21.80
C ARG A 105 17.68 -17.38 21.01
N PRO A 106 18.71 -17.00 20.23
CA PRO A 106 18.63 -15.82 19.40
C PRO A 106 17.48 -15.96 18.39
N CYS A 107 16.82 -14.84 18.12
CA CYS A 107 15.56 -14.67 17.38
C CYS A 107 15.59 -15.11 15.90
N PHE A 108 16.64 -15.82 15.45
CA PHE A 108 16.88 -16.11 14.04
C PHE A 108 16.14 -17.35 13.52
N HIS A 109 15.64 -18.23 14.41
CA HIS A 109 15.19 -19.56 14.00
C HIS A 109 13.73 -19.64 13.52
N ILE A 110 12.91 -18.60 13.69
CA ILE A 110 11.47 -18.65 13.34
C ILE A 110 11.22 -18.21 11.88
N LEU A 111 12.24 -17.72 11.15
CA LEU A 111 12.09 -17.39 9.72
C LEU A 111 12.11 -18.62 8.78
N LEU A 112 12.30 -19.85 9.29
CA LEU A 112 12.33 -21.07 8.48
C LEU A 112 11.20 -22.07 8.78
N ASP A 113 10.30 -21.77 9.73
CA ASP A 113 9.30 -22.74 10.20
C ASP A 113 7.93 -22.63 9.50
N GLU A 114 7.70 -21.62 8.65
CA GLU A 114 6.44 -21.47 7.89
C GLU A 114 6.56 -22.06 6.47
N LYS A 115 7.25 -23.20 6.33
CA LYS A 115 7.33 -23.92 5.05
C LYS A 115 7.55 -25.42 5.23
N GLU A 116 6.61 -26.08 5.89
CA GLU A 116 6.28 -27.49 5.66
C GLU A 116 4.81 -27.63 5.27
#